data_AF-A0A961TSI9-F1
#
_entry.id   AF-A0A961TSI9-F1
#
_cell.length_a   1.000
_cell.length_b   1.000
_cell.length_c   1.000
_cell.angle_alpha   90.00
_cell.angle_beta   90.00
_cell.angle_gamma   90.00
#
_symmetry.space_group_name_H-M   'P 1'
#
loop_
_entity.id
_entity.type
_entity.pdbx_description
1 polymer ?
#
loop_
_entity_poly.entity_id
_entity_poly.type
_entity_poly.pdbx_seq_one_letter_code
_entity_poly.pdbx_strand_id
1 'polypeptide(L)'
;GEDVRRDVARIEEIWSDCLDVWGGPFLFGEFSNADAMYAPVVNRLDVYALSNHPAVAAYSKAVKALPAWIEWEKAGAAEPWTLPHEEV
;
A
#
# COMPACT_ATOMS: atom_id res chain seq x y z
N GLY A 1 0.60 15.02 -9.85
CA GLY A 1 0.98 15.43 -11.22
C GLY A 1 0.70 14.32 -12.20
N GLU A 2 1.03 14.50 -13.48
CA GLU A 2 0.86 13.46 -14.50
C GLU A 2 1.73 12.23 -14.23
N ASP A 3 2.97 12.43 -13.79
CA ASP A 3 3.87 11.32 -13.42
C ASP A 3 3.31 10.45 -12.30
N VAL A 4 2.74 11.05 -11.26
CA VAL A 4 2.09 10.31 -10.16
C VAL A 4 0.96 9.43 -10.67
N ARG A 5 0.13 9.93 -11.60
CA ARG A 5 -0.98 9.13 -12.15
C ARG A 5 -0.47 7.97 -13.00
N ARG A 6 0.62 8.18 -13.76
CA ARG A 6 1.26 7.12 -14.54
C ARG A 6 1.83 6.03 -13.63
N ASP A 7 2.48 6.43 -12.55
CA ASP A 7 3.05 5.49 -11.59
C ASP A 7 1.96 4.70 -10.87
N VAL A 8 0.87 5.36 -10.47
CA VAL A 8 -0.31 4.70 -9.90
C VAL A 8 -0.92 3.69 -10.88
N ALA A 9 -1.13 4.08 -12.14
CA ALA A 9 -1.69 3.18 -13.16
C ALA A 9 -0.80 1.94 -13.39
N ARG A 10 0.52 2.11 -13.38
CA ARG A 10 1.46 0.98 -13.47
C ARG A 10 1.36 0.04 -12.26
N ILE A 11 1.18 0.59 -11.07
CA ILE A 11 0.99 -0.22 -9.85
C ILE A 11 -0.33 -0.98 -9.91
N GLU A 12 -1.41 -0.33 -10.35
CA GLU A 12 -2.72 -0.96 -10.54
C GLU A 12 -2.64 -2.18 -11.48
N GLU A 13 -1.96 -2.02 -12.62
CA GLU A 13 -1.75 -3.10 -13.60
C GLU A 13 -0.96 -4.27 -12.99
N ILE A 14 0.20 -4.00 -12.40
CA ILE A 14 1.05 -5.05 -11.80
C ILE A 14 0.29 -5.82 -10.72
N TRP A 15 -0.43 -5.13 -9.84
CA TRP A 15 -1.16 -5.77 -8.76
C TRP A 15 -2.35 -6.57 -9.28
N SER A 16 -3.09 -6.04 -10.26
CA SER A 16 -4.19 -6.77 -10.88
C SER A 16 -3.70 -8.08 -11.49
N ASP A 17 -2.65 -8.02 -12.31
CA ASP A 17 -2.07 -9.20 -12.96
C ASP A 17 -1.61 -10.24 -11.95
N CYS A 18 -0.92 -9.80 -10.89
CA CYS A 18 -0.48 -10.69 -9.82
C CYS A 18 -1.67 -11.37 -9.11
N LEU A 19 -2.69 -10.62 -8.73
CA LEU A 19 -3.87 -11.17 -8.06
C LEU A 19 -4.67 -12.11 -8.98
N ASP A 20 -4.74 -11.82 -10.28
CA ASP A 20 -5.42 -12.66 -11.27
C ASP A 20 -4.67 -13.98 -11.50
N VAL A 21 -3.33 -13.94 -11.55
CA VAL A 21 -2.49 -15.14 -11.76
C VAL A 21 -2.45 -16.04 -10.53
N TRP A 22 -2.33 -15.46 -9.34
CA TRP A 22 -2.10 -16.21 -8.10
C TRP A 22 -3.35 -16.39 -7.24
N GLY A 23 -4.47 -15.77 -7.61
CA GLY A 23 -5.78 -15.93 -6.95
C GLY A 23 -5.97 -15.11 -5.67
N GLY A 24 -4.99 -14.29 -5.29
CA GLY A 24 -5.01 -13.51 -4.05
C GLY A 24 -5.01 -14.39 -2.78
N PRO A 25 -5.24 -13.81 -1.59
CA PRO A 25 -5.51 -12.39 -1.33
C PRO A 25 -4.28 -11.47 -1.40
N PHE A 26 -3.07 -12.04 -1.45
CA PHE A 26 -1.80 -11.31 -1.60
C PHE A 26 -1.23 -11.46 -3.02
N LEU A 27 -0.20 -10.68 -3.36
CA LEU A 27 0.32 -10.60 -4.74
C LEU A 27 0.76 -11.97 -5.30
N PHE A 28 1.19 -12.87 -4.43
CA PHE A 28 1.61 -14.24 -4.80
C PHE A 28 0.82 -15.30 -4.04
N GLY A 29 -0.45 -15.02 -3.74
CA GLY A 29 -1.36 -15.91 -3.01
C GLY A 29 -1.20 -15.78 -1.49
N GLU A 30 -0.10 -16.30 -0.96
CA GLU A 30 0.26 -16.14 0.46
C GLU A 30 1.09 -14.87 0.70
N PHE A 31 1.11 -14.41 1.96
CA PHE A 31 1.91 -13.24 2.33
C PHE A 31 3.39 -13.48 2.05
N SER A 32 4.02 -12.52 1.38
CA SER A 32 5.40 -12.59 0.92
C SER A 32 6.17 -11.31 1.18
N ASN A 33 7.48 -11.34 0.93
CA ASN A 33 8.33 -10.15 1.01
C ASN A 33 7.85 -9.01 0.09
N ALA A 34 7.21 -9.33 -1.03
CA ALA A 34 6.67 -8.31 -1.93
C ALA A 34 5.60 -7.48 -1.21
N ASP A 35 4.73 -8.13 -0.42
CA ASP A 35 3.66 -7.46 0.31
C ASP A 35 4.20 -6.55 1.41
N ALA A 36 5.24 -7.01 2.12
CA ALA A 36 5.94 -6.18 3.09
C ALA A 36 6.56 -4.93 2.45
N MET A 37 7.17 -5.06 1.27
CA MET A 37 7.78 -3.93 0.55
C MET A 37 6.74 -2.97 -0.03
N TYR A 38 5.55 -3.45 -0.39
CA TYR A 38 4.45 -2.63 -0.88
C TYR A 38 3.56 -2.03 0.22
N ALA A 39 3.72 -2.42 1.49
CA ALA A 39 2.96 -1.87 2.61
C ALA A 39 3.00 -0.31 2.69
N PRO A 40 4.16 0.37 2.54
CA PRO A 40 4.18 1.84 2.51
C PRO A 40 3.45 2.44 1.29
N VAL A 41 3.40 1.70 0.17
CA VAL A 41 2.68 2.12 -1.05
C VAL A 41 1.17 2.01 -0.83
N VAL A 42 0.70 0.91 -0.22
CA VAL A 42 -0.69 0.76 0.23
C VAL A 42 -1.10 1.95 1.10
N ASN A 43 -0.26 2.35 2.07
CA ASN A 43 -0.55 3.50 2.92
C ASN A 43 -0.71 4.81 2.12
N ARG A 44 0.19 5.09 1.17
CA ARG A 44 0.12 6.31 0.35
C ARG A 44 -1.10 6.32 -0.58
N LEU A 45 -1.41 5.19 -1.20
CA LEU A 45 -2.58 5.08 -2.08
C LEU A 45 -3.89 5.34 -1.30
N ASP A 46 -3.96 4.87 -0.06
CA ASP A 46 -5.10 5.05 0.84
C ASP A 46 -5.20 6.48 1.38
N VAL A 47 -4.12 7.00 2.00
CA VAL A 47 -4.11 8.35 2.62
C VAL A 47 -4.38 9.46 1.60
N TYR A 48 -3.82 9.35 0.40
CA TYR A 48 -4.00 10.35 -0.65
C TYR A 48 -5.14 10.04 -1.63
N ALA A 49 -5.90 8.95 -1.40
CA ALA A 49 -6.99 8.49 -2.26
C ALA A 49 -6.61 8.46 -3.75
N LEU A 50 -5.46 7.87 -4.07
CA LEU A 50 -4.85 7.94 -5.41
C LEU A 50 -5.40 6.94 -6.42
N SER A 51 -6.09 5.90 -5.96
CA SER A 51 -6.63 4.83 -6.80
C SER A 51 -8.03 4.45 -6.35
N ASN A 52 -8.90 4.18 -7.33
CA ASN A 52 -10.22 3.56 -7.10
C ASN A 52 -10.30 2.15 -7.72
N HIS A 53 -9.15 1.55 -8.08
CA HIS A 53 -9.11 0.27 -8.75
C HIS A 53 -9.54 -0.87 -7.81
N PRO A 54 -10.45 -1.77 -8.22
CA PRO A 54 -10.95 -2.84 -7.33
C PRO A 54 -9.86 -3.77 -6.80
N ALA A 55 -8.87 -4.10 -7.63
CA ALA A 55 -7.73 -4.94 -7.22
C ALA A 55 -6.89 -4.27 -6.12
N VAL A 56 -6.64 -2.95 -6.25
CA VAL A 56 -5.93 -2.16 -5.24
C VAL A 56 -6.72 -2.13 -3.95
N ALA A 57 -8.04 -1.92 -4.01
CA ALA A 57 -8.89 -1.90 -2.82
C ALA A 57 -8.90 -3.27 -2.10
N ALA A 58 -9.05 -4.37 -2.85
CA ALA A 58 -9.06 -5.73 -2.30
C ALA A 58 -7.71 -6.08 -1.65
N TYR A 59 -6.62 -5.81 -2.36
CA TYR A 59 -5.27 -6.07 -1.86
C TYR A 59 -4.91 -5.20 -0.65
N SER A 60 -5.18 -3.89 -0.71
CA SER A 60 -4.97 -2.97 0.40
C SER A 60 -5.71 -3.43 1.65
N LYS A 61 -6.96 -3.90 1.49
CA LYS A 61 -7.74 -4.47 2.60
C LYS A 61 -7.06 -5.71 3.21
N ALA A 62 -6.52 -6.60 2.38
CA ALA A 62 -5.82 -7.80 2.86
C ALA A 62 -4.55 -7.43 3.65
N VAL A 63 -3.74 -6.51 3.12
CA VAL A 63 -2.51 -6.03 3.79
C VAL A 63 -2.84 -5.32 5.11
N LYS A 64 -3.83 -4.42 5.12
CA LYS A 64 -4.23 -3.68 6.33
C LYS A 64 -4.86 -4.56 7.42
N ALA A 65 -5.32 -5.76 7.08
CA ALA A 65 -5.86 -6.72 8.03
C ALA A 65 -4.77 -7.52 8.79
N LEU A 66 -3.50 -7.41 8.39
CA LEU A 66 -2.40 -8.12 9.03
C LEU A 66 -2.16 -7.59 10.46
N PRO A 67 -1.92 -8.45 11.47
CA PRO A 67 -1.56 -8.00 12.82
C PRO A 67 -0.34 -7.08 12.83
N ALA A 68 0.67 -7.39 12.00
CA ALA A 68 1.87 -6.58 11.86
C ALA A 68 1.59 -5.18 11.28
N TRP A 69 0.61 -5.06 10.38
CA TRP A 69 0.17 -3.74 9.88
C TRP A 69 -0.44 -2.91 11.01
N ILE A 70 -1.37 -3.50 11.77
CA ILE A 70 -2.06 -2.82 12.87
C ILE A 70 -1.06 -2.36 13.93
N GLU A 71 -0.05 -3.18 14.23
CA GLU A 71 1.04 -2.80 15.13
C GLU A 71 1.87 -1.66 14.57
N TRP A 72 2.27 -1.74 13.29
CA TRP A 72 3.05 -0.71 12.62
C TRP A 72 2.33 0.64 12.54
N GLU A 73 1.04 0.64 12.19
CA GLU A 73 0.20 1.84 12.14
C GLU A 73 0.06 2.49 13.52
N LYS A 74 -0.15 1.69 14.57
CA LYS A 74 -0.20 2.18 15.95
C LYS A 74 1.15 2.76 16.40
N ALA A 75 2.24 2.09 16.06
CA ALA A 75 3.59 2.56 16.38
C ALA A 75 3.86 3.92 15.72
N GLY A 76 3.58 4.04 14.41
CA GLY A 76 3.73 5.30 13.68
C GLY A 76 2.84 6.43 14.22
N ALA A 77 1.60 6.14 14.61
CA ALA A 77 0.71 7.12 15.24
C ALA A 77 1.17 7.56 16.65
N ALA A 78 1.92 6.71 17.36
CA ALA A 78 2.47 6.98 18.68
C ALA A 78 3.86 7.64 18.63
N GLU A 79 4.46 7.80 17.45
CA GLU A 79 5.77 8.44 17.32
C GLU A 79 5.69 9.92 17.73
N PRO A 80 6.47 10.35 18.75
CA PRO A 80 6.43 11.72 19.26
C PRO A 80 7.19 12.72 18.38
N TRP A 81 7.72 12.29 17.23
CA TRP A 81 8.67 13.05 16.44
C TRP A 81 7.97 14.11 15.57
N THR A 82 7.79 15.31 16.11
CA THR A 82 7.57 16.52 15.32
C THR A 82 8.92 17.04 14.84
N LEU A 83 9.22 16.94 13.53
CA LEU A 83 10.31 17.72 12.94
C LEU A 83 9.89 19.20 12.97
N PRO A 84 10.63 20.10 13.65
CA PRO A 84 10.49 21.51 13.39
C PRO A 84 10.89 21.73 11.93
N HIS A 85 9.91 22.10 11.12
CA HIS A 85 9.98 22.62 9.76
C HIS A 85 11.38 23.14 9.34
N GLU A 86 12.15 22.34 8.61
CA GLU A 86 13.26 22.86 7.78
C GLU A 86 12.67 23.26 6.42
N GLU A 87 12.12 24.46 6.38
CA GLU A 87 12.13 25.25 5.15
C GLU A 87 13.57 25.77 4.96
N VAL A 88 14.18 25.45 3.83
CA VAL A 88 15.36 26.15 3.30
C VAL A 88 14.95 27.00 2.11
#